data_AF-A0A5N4C653-F1
#
_entry.id   AF-A0A5N4C653-F1
#
_cell.length_a   1.000
_cell.length_b   1.000
_cell.length_c   1.000
_cell.angle_alpha   90.00
_cell.angle_beta   90.00
_cell.angle_gamma   90.00
#
_symmetry.space_group_name_H-M   'P 1'
#
loop_
_entity.id
_entity.type
_entity.pdbx_description
1 polymer ?
#
loop_
_entity_poly.entity_id
_entity_poly.type
_entity_poly.pdbx_seq_one_letter_code
_entity_poly.pdbx_strand_id
1 'polypeptide(L)'
;MNRYSAQKQYWKAKQAKQGNHTEAALLKKLQHAAELEQKQNESENKKLLGEIVKYSNVIQIVVGDKVVLMPVNAGQPLHASNIELLDNPGCKEVNAVNCNTSWKITLFMKYSSYREDVLKGGDVVRLFHAEQEKFLTCDEYEKKQHIFLRTTLRQSATSATSSKALWEIEASSSIDP
;
A
#
# COMPACT_ATOMS: atom_id res chain seq x y z
N MET A 1 8.83 -14.34 -6.72
CA MET A 1 9.54 -13.91 -5.48
C MET A 1 10.53 -12.83 -5.87
N ASN A 2 10.48 -11.67 -5.24
CA ASN A 2 11.39 -10.56 -5.57
C ASN A 2 12.82 -10.86 -5.14
N ARG A 3 13.78 -10.44 -5.97
CA ARG A 3 15.21 -10.43 -5.65
C ARG A 3 15.60 -9.04 -5.14
N TYR A 4 16.46 -9.00 -4.13
CA TYR A 4 16.88 -7.76 -3.47
C TYR A 4 18.41 -7.67 -3.29
N SER A 5 19.18 -8.47 -4.02
CA SER A 5 20.62 -8.59 -3.79
C SER A 5 21.34 -7.31 -4.24
N ALA A 6 21.04 -6.82 -5.46
CA ALA A 6 21.63 -5.61 -6.00
C ALA A 6 21.18 -4.37 -5.22
N GLN A 7 19.88 -4.28 -4.90
CA GLN A 7 19.35 -3.20 -4.06
C GLN A 7 20.02 -3.15 -2.68
N LYS A 8 20.21 -4.31 -2.02
CA LYS A 8 20.87 -4.38 -0.70
C LYS A 8 22.33 -3.93 -0.78
N GLN A 9 23.06 -4.28 -1.85
CA GLN A 9 24.43 -3.81 -2.06
C GLN A 9 24.48 -2.29 -2.26
N TYR A 10 23.59 -1.73 -3.09
CA TYR A 10 23.47 -0.29 -3.29
C TYR A 10 23.18 0.46 -1.98
N TRP A 11 22.21 -0.01 -1.19
CA TRP A 11 21.85 0.61 0.08
C TRP A 11 22.99 0.58 1.11
N LYS A 12 23.77 -0.50 1.15
CA LYS A 12 24.97 -0.58 1.99
C LYS A 12 26.04 0.42 1.53
N ALA A 13 26.30 0.48 0.24
CA ALA A 13 27.27 1.42 -0.33
C ALA A 13 26.88 2.89 -0.07
N LYS A 14 25.58 3.23 -0.17
CA LYS A 14 25.08 4.58 0.12
C LYS A 14 25.27 5.01 1.57
N GLN A 15 25.21 4.07 2.51
CA GLN A 15 25.40 4.34 3.95
C GLN A 15 26.88 4.47 4.32
N ALA A 16 27.78 3.81 3.59
CA ALA A 16 29.20 3.71 3.93
C ALA A 16 30.07 4.94 3.55
N LYS A 17 29.48 6.10 3.21
CA LYS A 17 30.14 7.28 2.61
C LYS A 17 31.60 7.53 3.06
N GLN A 18 32.59 7.28 2.19
CA GLN A 18 33.96 7.80 2.31
C GLN A 18 34.58 8.25 0.96
N GLY A 19 34.22 9.46 0.54
CA GLY A 19 35.17 10.50 0.13
C GLY A 19 36.01 10.37 -1.14
N ASN A 20 35.81 9.42 -2.07
CA ASN A 20 36.64 9.32 -3.28
C ASN A 20 35.86 9.34 -4.62
N HIS A 21 36.46 9.93 -5.67
CA HIS A 21 35.85 10.07 -7.01
C HIS A 21 35.53 8.71 -7.69
N THR A 22 36.32 7.67 -7.41
CA THR A 22 36.07 6.28 -7.85
C THR A 22 34.81 5.67 -7.23
N GLU A 23 34.42 6.12 -6.03
CA GLU A 23 33.24 5.66 -5.31
C GLU A 23 31.94 6.15 -5.98
N ALA A 24 31.96 7.35 -6.57
CA ALA A 24 30.81 7.90 -7.29
C ALA A 24 30.47 7.09 -8.56
N ALA A 25 31.48 6.65 -9.31
CA ALA A 25 31.28 5.82 -10.49
C ALA A 25 30.77 4.41 -10.11
N LEU A 26 31.30 3.83 -9.04
CA LEU A 26 30.82 2.56 -8.50
C LEU A 26 29.38 2.68 -8.01
N LEU A 27 29.04 3.74 -7.28
CA LEU A 27 27.70 3.97 -6.78
C LEU A 27 26.68 4.11 -7.91
N LYS A 28 27.03 4.80 -9.00
CA LYS A 28 26.20 4.87 -10.21
C LYS A 28 25.96 3.50 -10.85
N LYS A 29 26.99 2.65 -10.92
CA LYS A 29 26.85 1.28 -11.44
C LYS A 29 25.94 0.42 -10.55
N LEU A 30 26.11 0.51 -9.24
CA LEU A 30 25.26 -0.19 -8.26
C LEU A 30 23.81 0.30 -8.33
N GLN A 31 23.60 1.61 -8.51
CA GLN A 31 22.27 2.19 -8.70
C GLN A 31 21.60 1.59 -9.95
N HIS A 32 22.31 1.59 -11.08
CA HIS A 32 21.78 1.05 -12.32
C HIS A 32 21.45 -0.45 -12.21
N ALA A 33 22.29 -1.25 -11.55
CA ALA A 33 22.03 -2.65 -11.29
C ALA A 33 20.79 -2.87 -10.40
N ALA A 34 20.61 -2.05 -9.36
CA ALA A 34 19.43 -2.09 -8.49
C ALA A 34 18.14 -1.73 -9.25
N GLU A 35 18.19 -0.72 -10.13
CA GLU A 35 17.06 -0.33 -10.99
C GLU A 35 16.70 -1.43 -12.00
N LEU A 36 17.69 -2.12 -12.58
CA LEU A 36 17.45 -3.26 -13.47
C LEU A 36 16.83 -4.45 -12.72
N GLU A 37 17.32 -4.77 -11.53
CA GLU A 37 16.73 -5.81 -10.67
C GLU A 37 15.27 -5.47 -10.31
N GLN A 38 14.98 -4.21 -9.99
CA GLN A 38 13.63 -3.76 -9.71
C GLN A 38 12.70 -3.93 -10.93
N LYS A 39 13.13 -3.49 -12.12
CA LYS A 39 12.35 -3.66 -13.36
C LYS A 39 12.10 -5.13 -13.68
N GLN A 40 13.09 -5.99 -13.44
CA GLN A 40 12.92 -7.43 -13.61
C GLN A 40 11.87 -7.99 -12.65
N ASN A 41 11.92 -7.63 -11.36
CA ASN A 41 10.93 -8.03 -10.37
C ASN A 41 9.51 -7.59 -10.78
N GLU A 42 9.34 -6.35 -11.24
CA GLU A 42 8.05 -5.83 -11.72
C GLU A 42 7.53 -6.63 -12.92
N SER A 43 8.39 -6.95 -13.90
CA SER A 43 8.03 -7.78 -15.05
C SER A 43 7.65 -9.21 -14.66
N GLU A 44 8.40 -9.83 -13.75
CA GLU A 44 8.10 -11.18 -13.25
C GLU A 44 6.79 -11.20 -12.43
N ASN A 45 6.56 -10.21 -11.57
CA ASN A 45 5.33 -10.12 -10.77
C ASN A 45 4.09 -9.93 -11.65
N LYS A 46 4.19 -9.13 -12.73
CA LYS A 46 3.09 -8.96 -13.69
C LYS A 46 2.67 -10.29 -14.34
N LYS A 47 3.61 -11.21 -14.54
CA LYS A 47 3.31 -12.54 -15.11
C LYS A 47 2.58 -13.47 -14.14
N LEU A 48 2.63 -13.18 -12.83
CA LEU A 48 2.00 -14.00 -11.78
C LEU A 48 0.61 -13.49 -11.39
N LEU A 49 0.15 -12.38 -11.97
CA LEU A 49 -1.17 -11.83 -11.67
C LEU A 49 -2.27 -12.82 -12.10
N GLY A 50 -3.17 -13.11 -11.16
CA GLY A 50 -4.26 -14.07 -11.37
C GLY A 50 -3.93 -15.53 -11.04
N GLU A 51 -2.66 -15.85 -10.74
CA GLU A 51 -2.27 -17.18 -10.30
C GLU A 51 -2.84 -17.51 -8.90
N ILE A 52 -3.15 -18.79 -8.69
CA ILE A 52 -3.67 -19.29 -7.42
C ILE A 52 -2.53 -19.42 -6.41
N VAL A 53 -2.69 -18.80 -5.25
CA VAL A 53 -1.74 -18.93 -4.13
C VAL A 53 -1.87 -20.32 -3.49
N LYS A 54 -0.73 -20.99 -3.33
CA LYS A 54 -0.65 -22.33 -2.74
C LYS A 54 0.31 -22.38 -1.55
N TYR A 55 -0.11 -23.02 -0.46
CA TYR A 55 0.75 -23.43 0.63
C TYR A 55 1.65 -24.59 0.18
N SER A 56 2.96 -24.42 0.37
CA SER A 56 4.00 -25.38 -0.05
C SER A 56 3.88 -25.84 -1.51
N ASN A 57 3.33 -25.01 -2.39
CA ASN A 57 3.02 -25.30 -3.79
C ASN A 57 2.01 -26.44 -4.05
N VAL A 58 1.40 -27.02 -3.01
CA VAL A 58 0.50 -28.18 -3.14
C VAL A 58 -0.94 -27.83 -2.78
N ILE A 59 -1.16 -27.08 -1.70
CA ILE A 59 -2.50 -26.84 -1.14
C ILE A 59 -2.95 -25.44 -1.53
N GLN A 60 -4.05 -25.30 -2.25
CA GLN A 60 -4.63 -23.99 -2.55
C GLN A 60 -5.15 -23.32 -1.26
N ILE A 61 -4.83 -22.03 -1.09
CA ILE A 61 -5.36 -21.21 0.00
C ILE A 61 -6.60 -20.46 -0.52
N VAL A 62 -7.69 -20.48 0.24
CA VAL A 62 -8.96 -19.83 -0.13
C VAL A 62 -9.43 -18.82 0.92
N VAL A 63 -10.44 -18.04 0.55
CA VAL A 63 -11.06 -17.05 1.45
C VAL A 63 -11.70 -17.76 2.63
N GLY A 64 -11.46 -17.25 3.83
CA GLY A 64 -11.96 -17.82 5.08
C GLY A 64 -10.96 -18.74 5.79
N ASP A 65 -9.91 -19.19 5.10
CA ASP A 65 -8.86 -20.02 5.70
C ASP A 65 -8.11 -19.28 6.81
N LYS A 66 -7.71 -20.03 7.83
CA LYS A 66 -6.79 -19.56 8.88
C LYS A 66 -5.38 -20.02 8.55
N VAL A 67 -4.45 -19.07 8.43
CA VAL A 67 -3.06 -19.34 8.07
C VAL A 67 -2.09 -18.89 9.16
N VAL A 68 -0.89 -19.44 9.14
CA VAL A 68 0.26 -18.98 9.94
C VAL A 68 1.24 -18.30 8.99
N LEU A 69 1.65 -17.08 9.33
CA LEU A 69 2.62 -16.31 8.54
C LEU A 69 4.00 -16.47 9.19
N MET A 70 4.94 -17.09 8.49
CA MET A 70 6.30 -17.32 8.97
C MET A 70 7.32 -16.59 8.09
N PRO A 71 8.09 -15.63 8.63
CA PRO A 71 9.20 -15.01 7.91
C PRO A 71 10.30 -16.05 7.68
N VAL A 72 10.79 -16.12 6.44
CA VAL A 72 11.82 -17.09 6.02
C VAL A 72 13.11 -16.99 6.82
N ASN A 73 13.53 -15.77 7.19
CA ASN A 73 14.83 -15.54 7.84
C ASN A 73 14.78 -15.61 9.37
N ALA A 74 13.63 -15.33 9.99
CA ALA A 74 13.49 -15.26 11.44
C ALA A 74 13.11 -16.61 12.06
N GLY A 75 12.45 -17.49 11.29
CA GLY A 75 12.06 -18.83 11.75
C GLY A 75 10.98 -18.87 12.85
N GLN A 76 10.39 -17.73 13.21
CA GLN A 76 9.34 -17.61 14.21
C GLN A 76 8.08 -17.01 13.58
N PRO A 77 6.87 -17.55 13.87
CA PRO A 77 5.66 -17.06 13.25
C PRO A 77 5.24 -15.68 13.77
N LEU A 78 4.48 -14.96 12.96
CA LEU A 78 3.89 -13.68 13.32
C LEU A 78 2.81 -13.88 14.40
N HIS A 79 2.89 -13.08 15.45
CA HIS A 79 2.09 -13.17 16.65
C HIS A 79 1.54 -11.80 17.05
N ALA A 80 0.24 -11.73 17.34
CA ALA A 80 -0.39 -10.55 17.92
C ALA A 80 -0.22 -10.59 19.44
N SER A 81 0.58 -9.69 19.99
CA SER A 81 0.89 -9.66 21.42
C SER A 81 -0.21 -9.00 22.25
N ASN A 82 -0.09 -9.05 23.57
CA ASN A 82 -0.95 -8.33 24.50
C ASN A 82 -0.31 -7.04 25.05
N ILE A 83 0.81 -6.59 24.47
CA ILE A 83 1.50 -5.37 24.89
C ILE A 83 0.84 -4.18 24.20
N GLU A 84 0.30 -3.26 24.99
CA GLU A 84 -0.28 -2.01 24.49
C GLU A 84 0.78 -0.94 24.28
N LEU A 85 0.57 -0.11 23.26
CA LEU A 85 1.44 1.01 22.95
C LEU A 85 1.12 2.21 23.85
N LEU A 86 2.17 2.85 24.38
CA LEU A 86 2.03 3.99 25.30
C LEU A 86 1.41 5.23 24.63
N ASP A 87 1.69 5.42 23.34
CA ASP A 87 1.22 6.55 22.54
C ASP A 87 -0.14 6.30 21.89
N ASN A 88 -0.61 5.05 21.86
CA ASN A 88 -1.86 4.64 21.22
C ASN A 88 -2.62 3.64 22.11
N PRO A 89 -3.41 4.12 23.10
CA PRO A 89 -4.19 3.26 23.99
C PRO A 89 -5.11 2.31 23.21
N GLY A 90 -5.14 1.03 23.58
CA GLY A 90 -5.92 -0.01 22.89
C GLY A 90 -5.26 -0.60 21.63
N CYS A 91 -4.16 -0.02 21.13
CA CYS A 91 -3.36 -0.62 20.07
C CYS A 91 -2.34 -1.60 20.64
N LYS A 92 -2.24 -2.79 20.03
CA LYS A 92 -1.32 -3.86 20.46
C LYS A 92 -0.22 -4.12 19.44
N GLU A 93 0.96 -4.47 19.94
CA GLU A 93 2.11 -4.81 19.10
C GLU A 93 1.93 -6.17 18.38
N VAL A 94 2.41 -6.27 17.14
CA VAL A 94 2.63 -7.54 16.45
C VAL A 94 4.13 -7.83 16.40
N ASN A 95 4.53 -9.03 16.83
CA ASN A 95 5.93 -9.45 16.86
C ASN A 95 6.10 -10.87 16.28
N ALA A 96 7.32 -11.43 16.37
CA ALA A 96 7.62 -12.79 15.92
C ALA A 96 8.06 -13.64 17.12
N VAL A 97 7.27 -14.63 17.49
CA VAL A 97 7.54 -15.55 18.60
C VAL A 97 6.84 -16.87 18.35
N ASN A 98 7.35 -17.97 18.91
CA ASN A 98 6.72 -19.28 18.81
C ASN A 98 5.43 -19.34 19.63
N CYS A 99 4.34 -18.87 19.03
CA CYS A 99 3.00 -18.87 19.59
C CYS A 99 1.97 -19.31 18.53
N ASN A 100 0.86 -19.90 18.98
CA ASN A 100 -0.19 -20.37 18.09
C ASN A 100 -1.17 -19.24 17.72
N THR A 101 -0.68 -18.27 16.95
CA THR A 101 -1.52 -17.23 16.34
C THR A 101 -1.90 -17.63 14.92
N SER A 102 -3.18 -17.51 14.59
CA SER A 102 -3.69 -17.76 13.24
C SER A 102 -4.35 -16.52 12.67
N TRP A 103 -4.24 -16.33 11.36
CA TRP A 103 -4.71 -15.17 10.63
C TRP A 103 -5.78 -15.61 9.64
N LYS A 104 -7.02 -15.13 9.80
CA LYS A 104 -8.12 -15.43 8.87
C LYS A 104 -8.01 -14.54 7.64
N ILE A 105 -7.96 -15.14 6.46
CA ILE A 105 -7.93 -14.40 5.20
C ILE A 105 -9.35 -13.99 4.82
N THR A 106 -9.58 -12.70 4.63
CA THR A 106 -10.84 -12.14 4.10
C THR A 106 -10.59 -11.49 2.74
N LEU A 107 -11.59 -11.57 1.86
CA LEU A 107 -11.50 -11.01 0.53
C LEU A 107 -12.09 -9.61 0.50
N PHE A 108 -11.29 -8.63 0.10
CA PHE A 108 -11.78 -7.28 -0.19
C PHE A 108 -12.19 -7.13 -1.66
N MET A 109 -11.33 -7.55 -2.60
CA MET A 109 -11.58 -7.42 -4.03
C MET A 109 -10.99 -8.60 -4.80
N LYS A 110 -11.74 -9.12 -5.78
CA LYS A 110 -11.24 -10.16 -6.70
C LYS A 110 -10.28 -9.53 -7.70
N TYR A 111 -9.23 -10.27 -8.07
CA TYR A 111 -8.31 -9.87 -9.14
C TYR A 111 -9.04 -9.56 -10.45
N SER A 112 -10.02 -10.38 -10.84
CA SER A 112 -10.80 -10.15 -12.07
C SER A 112 -11.66 -8.87 -12.05
N SER A 113 -11.97 -8.36 -10.85
CA SER A 113 -12.67 -7.08 -10.65
C SER A 113 -11.71 -5.89 -10.60
N TYR A 114 -10.41 -6.13 -10.42
CA TYR A 114 -9.39 -5.09 -10.38
C TYR A 114 -9.04 -4.64 -11.80
N ARG A 115 -9.80 -3.69 -12.33
CA ARG A 115 -9.53 -3.05 -13.62
C ARG A 115 -9.15 -1.60 -13.44
N GLU A 116 -8.19 -1.09 -14.20
CA GLU A 116 -7.71 0.30 -14.08
C GLU A 116 -8.68 1.33 -14.68
N ASP A 117 -9.58 0.91 -15.56
CA ASP A 117 -10.50 1.76 -16.33
C ASP A 117 -11.86 1.98 -15.66
N VAL A 118 -12.04 1.49 -14.43
CA VAL A 118 -13.32 1.58 -13.70
C VAL A 118 -13.09 2.10 -12.28
N LEU A 119 -14.10 2.76 -11.72
CA LEU A 119 -14.13 3.18 -10.32
C LEU A 119 -14.33 1.98 -9.41
N LYS A 120 -13.54 1.90 -8.34
CA LYS A 120 -13.51 0.79 -7.40
C LYS A 120 -13.71 1.28 -5.96
N GLY A 121 -14.21 0.38 -5.10
CA GLY A 121 -14.20 0.61 -3.66
C GLY A 121 -12.76 0.82 -3.16
N GLY A 122 -12.54 1.83 -2.34
CA GLY A 122 -11.24 2.32 -1.89
C GLY A 122 -10.58 3.35 -2.80
N ASP A 123 -11.13 3.63 -4.00
CA ASP A 123 -10.60 4.71 -4.83
C ASP A 123 -10.88 6.08 -4.20
N VAL A 124 -9.90 6.98 -4.27
CA VAL A 124 -10.02 8.36 -3.77
C VAL A 124 -10.18 9.32 -4.94
N VAL A 125 -11.30 10.03 -4.97
CA VAL A 125 -11.68 10.93 -6.07
C VAL A 125 -11.92 12.36 -5.60
N ARG A 126 -12.07 13.28 -6.55
CA ARG A 126 -12.57 14.63 -6.31
C ARG A 126 -13.88 14.83 -7.08
N LEU A 127 -14.88 15.38 -6.39
CA LEU A 127 -16.17 15.67 -7.01
C LEU A 127 -16.16 17.10 -7.56
N PHE A 128 -16.34 17.23 -8.88
CA PHE A 128 -16.30 18.51 -9.58
C PHE A 128 -17.69 18.86 -10.13
N HIS A 129 -18.22 20.01 -9.74
CA HIS A 129 -19.47 20.54 -10.27
C HIS A 129 -19.21 21.26 -11.59
N ALA A 130 -19.71 20.71 -12.70
CA ALA A 130 -19.41 21.20 -14.05
C ALA A 130 -19.90 22.64 -14.28
N GLU A 131 -21.15 22.96 -13.93
CA GLU A 131 -21.73 24.28 -14.27
C GLU A 131 -21.12 25.45 -13.47
N GLN A 132 -20.81 25.23 -12.18
CA GLN A 132 -20.19 26.25 -11.34
C GLN A 132 -18.67 26.25 -11.42
N GLU A 133 -18.09 25.26 -12.10
CA GLU A 133 -16.65 24.99 -12.17
C GLU A 133 -15.97 24.98 -10.78
N LYS A 134 -16.49 24.17 -9.85
CA LYS A 134 -15.98 24.11 -8.46
C LYS A 134 -15.86 22.68 -7.95
N PHE A 135 -14.88 22.47 -7.08
CA PHE A 135 -14.78 21.21 -6.34
C PHE A 135 -15.63 21.23 -5.08
N LEU A 136 -16.23 20.09 -4.76
CA LEU A 136 -16.88 19.84 -3.47
C LEU A 136 -15.83 19.59 -2.39
N THR A 137 -15.96 20.29 -1.27
CA THR A 137 -15.04 20.20 -0.14
C THR A 137 -15.79 20.08 1.18
N CYS A 138 -15.16 19.45 2.17
CA CYS A 138 -15.63 19.42 3.56
C CYS A 138 -14.57 20.05 4.47
N ASP A 139 -14.95 21.08 5.23
CA ASP A 139 -14.04 21.70 6.20
C ASP A 139 -14.78 22.21 7.45
N GLU A 140 -14.02 22.50 8.50
CA GLU A 140 -14.55 23.03 9.75
C GLU A 140 -14.77 24.54 9.67
N TYR A 141 -15.98 24.98 10.02
CA TYR A 141 -16.32 26.37 10.22
C TYR A 141 -17.18 26.48 11.48
N GLU A 142 -16.86 27.45 12.34
CA GLU A 142 -17.56 27.65 13.63
C GLU A 142 -17.71 26.36 14.47
N LYS A 143 -16.64 25.56 14.53
CA LYS A 143 -16.60 24.27 15.25
C LYS A 143 -17.59 23.21 14.73
N LYS A 144 -18.03 23.34 13.48
CA LYS A 144 -18.91 22.40 12.80
C LYS A 144 -18.35 22.01 11.45
N GLN A 145 -18.60 20.77 11.03
CA GLN A 145 -18.24 20.31 9.69
C GLN A 145 -19.25 20.81 8.67
N HIS A 146 -18.77 21.42 7.59
CA HIS A 146 -19.59 21.93 6.50
C HIS A 146 -19.11 21.38 5.16
N ILE A 147 -20.06 20.98 4.33
CA ILE A 147 -19.82 20.59 2.93
C ILE A 147 -20.24 21.75 2.04
N PHE A 148 -19.36 22.18 1.14
CA PHE A 148 -19.60 23.33 0.27
C PHE A 148 -18.79 23.25 -1.03
N LEU A 149 -19.22 24.01 -2.04
CA LEU A 149 -18.46 24.21 -3.28
C LEU A 149 -17.44 25.32 -3.07
N ARG A 150 -16.15 25.01 -3.24
CA ARG A 150 -15.07 25.97 -3.02
C ARG A 150 -14.83 26.84 -4.25
N THR A 151 -14.99 28.15 -4.10
CA THR A 151 -14.56 29.13 -5.10
C THR A 151 -13.03 29.22 -5.13
N THR A 152 -12.45 29.29 -6.33
CA THR A 152 -11.01 29.45 -6.55
C THR A 152 -10.76 30.67 -7.42
N LEU A 153 -9.63 31.35 -7.18
CA LEU A 153 -9.15 32.47 -8.01
C LEU A 153 -8.14 32.00 -9.06
N ARG A 154 -7.94 30.67 -9.21
CA ARG A 154 -7.07 30.11 -10.26
C ARG A 154 -7.73 30.27 -11.63
N GLN A 155 -6.91 30.47 -12.66
CA GLN A 155 -7.37 30.58 -14.05
C GLN A 155 -8.14 29.34 -14.52
N SER A 156 -7.76 28.16 -14.04
CA SER A 156 -8.45 26.91 -14.31
C SER A 156 -8.93 26.29 -13.00
N ALA A 157 -10.23 26.09 -12.87
CA ALA A 157 -10.81 25.49 -11.68
C ALA A 157 -10.30 24.07 -11.40
N THR A 158 -10.09 23.27 -12.44
CA THR A 158 -9.61 21.87 -12.33
C THR A 158 -8.18 21.76 -11.83
N SER A 159 -7.39 22.83 -11.93
CA SER A 159 -6.05 22.92 -11.36
C SER A 159 -6.02 23.15 -9.84
N ALA A 160 -7.16 23.46 -9.22
CA ALA A 160 -7.25 23.66 -7.79
C ALA A 160 -7.11 22.33 -7.05
N THR A 161 -6.25 22.31 -6.03
CA THR A 161 -6.00 21.10 -5.21
C THR A 161 -6.22 21.42 -3.75
N SER A 162 -6.85 20.49 -3.02
CA SER A 162 -7.01 20.56 -1.57
C SER A 162 -7.18 19.15 -1.02
N SER A 163 -6.58 18.88 0.13
CA SER A 163 -6.80 17.63 0.89
C SER A 163 -8.24 17.51 1.40
N LYS A 164 -8.94 18.65 1.55
CA LYS A 164 -10.35 18.73 1.97
C LYS A 164 -11.35 18.39 0.86
N ALA A 165 -10.86 18.06 -0.33
CA ALA A 165 -11.66 17.72 -1.52
C ALA A 165 -11.57 16.24 -1.90
N LEU A 166 -10.89 15.42 -1.09
CA LEU A 166 -10.66 14.00 -1.35
C LEU A 166 -11.81 13.19 -0.75
N TRP A 167 -12.42 12.33 -1.56
CA TRP A 167 -13.55 11.49 -1.19
C TRP A 167 -13.19 10.03 -1.49
N GLU A 168 -13.22 9.18 -0.46
CA GLU A 168 -13.07 7.74 -0.63
C GLU A 168 -14.40 7.12 -1.05
N ILE A 169 -14.36 6.27 -2.08
CA ILE A 169 -15.53 5.56 -2.57
C ILE A 169 -15.65 4.25 -1.82
N GLU A 170 -16.74 4.08 -1.07
CA GLU A 170 -17.09 2.79 -0.48
C GLU A 170 -18.28 2.20 -1.24
N ALA A 171 -18.09 1.00 -1.79
CA ALA A 171 -19.19 0.26 -2.41
C ALA A 171 -19.94 -0.49 -1.31
N SER A 172 -21.22 -0.14 -1.09
CA SER A 172 -22.06 -0.88 -0.16
C SER A 172 -22.45 -2.22 -0.78
N SER A 173 -21.79 -3.30 -0.39
CA SER A 173 -22.34 -4.63 -0.62
C SER A 173 -23.48 -4.83 0.35
N SER A 174 -24.73 -4.76 -0.12
CA SER A 174 -25.88 -5.37 0.57
C SER A 174 -25.76 -6.89 0.48
N ILE A 175 -24.78 -7.45 1.19
CA ILE A 175 -24.66 -8.89 1.41
C ILE A 175 -24.20 -9.06 2.86
N ASP A 176 -25.15 -8.88 3.77
CA ASP A 176 -25.21 -9.62 5.04
C ASP A 176 -26.34 -10.65 4.87
N PRO A 177 -26.19 -11.87 5.44
CA PRO A 177 -26.17 -12.05 6.88
C PRO A 177 -24.93 -12.74 7.46
#